data_AF-A0A3L7SC03-F1
#
_entry.id   AF-A0A3L7SC03-F1
#
_cell.length_a   1.000
_cell.length_b   1.000
_cell.length_c   1.000
_cell.angle_alpha   90.00
_cell.angle_beta   90.00
_cell.angle_gamma   90.00
#
_symmetry.space_group_name_H-M   'P 1'
#
loop_
_entity.id
_entity.type
_entity.pdbx_description
1 polymer ?
#
loop_
_entity_poly.entity_id
_entity_poly.type
_entity_poly.pdbx_seq_one_letter_code
_entity_poly.pdbx_strand_id
1 'polypeptide(L)'
;MAKKSAPAHFNMTTVIREILTANPNASAKEANDAILEKYPTAKINKNSFSVAFYTGRKKLGMNPASNRGRKVGVRKSLSSVVTSAGGHRVDLAMLHATAKFLSEVGGADAAIEAIKHVQAIQVK
;
A
#
# COMPACT_ATOMS: atom_id res chain seq x y z
N MET A 1 -20.26 34.67 -12.90
CA MET A 1 -20.94 34.04 -11.74
C MET A 1 -19.94 33.86 -10.62
N ALA A 2 -19.98 34.72 -9.61
CA ALA A 2 -19.11 34.62 -8.44
C ALA A 2 -19.58 33.44 -7.57
N LYS A 3 -18.73 32.41 -7.45
CA LYS A 3 -18.96 31.31 -6.50
C LYS A 3 -18.94 31.92 -5.10
N LYS A 4 -20.11 32.02 -4.46
CA LYS A 4 -20.25 32.40 -3.06
C LYS A 4 -19.33 31.46 -2.25
N SER A 5 -18.25 32.01 -1.70
CA SER A 5 -17.37 31.26 -0.81
C SER A 5 -18.19 30.84 0.39
N ALA A 6 -18.32 29.52 0.60
CA ALA A 6 -18.90 28.98 1.81
C ALA A 6 -18.24 29.64 3.04
N PRO A 7 -18.97 29.82 4.16
CA PRO A 7 -18.38 30.32 5.39
C PRO A 7 -17.12 29.51 5.66
N ALA A 8 -16.04 30.20 6.06
CA ALA A 8 -14.72 29.63 6.29
C ALA A 8 -14.82 28.51 7.34
N HIS A 9 -15.20 27.32 6.91
CA HIS A 9 -15.30 26.14 7.72
C HIS A 9 -13.89 25.88 8.22
N PHE A 10 -13.73 25.94 9.53
CA PHE A 10 -12.49 25.64 10.21
C PHE A 10 -11.93 24.32 9.67
N ASN A 11 -10.86 24.42 8.87
CA ASN A 11 -10.19 23.27 8.31
C ASN A 11 -8.93 23.00 9.13
N MET A 12 -9.03 22.02 10.02
CA MET A 12 -7.96 21.59 10.91
C MET A 12 -6.61 21.42 10.18
N THR A 13 -6.64 20.88 8.96
CA THR A 13 -5.42 20.54 8.22
C THR A 13 -4.70 21.77 7.70
N THR A 14 -5.42 22.82 7.31
CA THR A 14 -4.81 24.06 6.81
C THR A 14 -4.24 24.87 7.96
N VAL A 15 -4.99 25.02 9.05
CA VAL A 15 -4.56 25.73 10.26
C VAL A 15 -3.31 25.09 10.87
N ILE A 16 -3.28 23.76 10.97
CA ILE A 16 -2.10 23.05 11.47
C ILE A 16 -0.88 23.26 10.56
N ARG A 17 -1.07 23.30 9.23
CA ARG A 17 0.05 23.57 8.32
C ARG A 17 0.58 24.98 8.53
N GLU A 18 -0.28 25.98 8.65
CA GLU A 18 0.12 27.37 8.91
C GLU A 18 0.93 27.49 10.20
N ILE A 19 0.48 26.84 11.27
CA ILE A 19 1.18 26.82 12.56
C ILE A 19 2.54 26.13 12.43
N LEU A 20 2.60 24.98 11.75
CA LEU A 20 3.86 24.25 11.54
C LEU A 20 4.81 25.00 10.59
N THR A 21 4.30 25.74 9.61
CA THR A 21 5.15 26.57 8.73
C THR A 21 5.73 27.77 9.46
N ALA A 22 4.96 28.37 10.39
CA ALA A 22 5.46 29.46 11.22
C ALA A 22 6.46 28.94 12.28
N ASN A 23 6.17 27.78 12.89
CA ASN A 23 6.97 27.17 13.94
C ASN A 23 7.25 25.67 13.63
N PRO A 24 8.30 25.36 12.86
CA PRO A 24 8.65 23.99 12.44
C PRO A 24 8.86 23.00 13.60
N ASN A 25 9.36 23.51 14.72
CA ASN A 25 9.72 22.73 15.89
C ASN A 25 8.61 22.67 16.94
N ALA A 26 7.43 23.24 16.66
CA ALA A 26 6.31 23.25 17.60
C ALA A 26 5.95 21.83 18.04
N SER A 27 5.77 21.66 19.35
CA SER A 27 5.26 20.43 19.92
C SER A 27 3.76 20.27 19.61
N ALA A 28 3.25 19.04 19.71
CA ALA A 28 1.81 18.80 19.49
C ALA A 28 0.94 19.57 20.50
N LYS A 29 1.45 19.81 21.71
CA LYS A 29 0.77 20.60 22.74
C LYS A 29 0.72 22.07 22.36
N GLU A 30 1.86 22.66 22.01
CA GLU A 30 1.95 24.06 21.55
C GLU A 30 1.07 24.33 20.33
N ALA A 31 1.05 23.39 19.37
CA ALA A 31 0.20 23.51 18.20
C ALA A 31 -1.29 23.47 18.56
N ASN A 32 -1.69 22.66 19.55
CA ASN A 32 -3.08 22.61 20.01
C ASN A 32 -3.47 23.91 20.75
N ASP A 33 -2.59 24.40 21.63
CA ASP A 33 -2.81 25.62 22.38
C ASP A 33 -2.96 26.84 21.44
N ALA A 34 -2.11 26.92 20.39
CA ALA A 34 -2.21 27.94 19.35
C ALA A 34 -3.49 27.86 18.51
N ILE A 35 -4.06 26.66 18.30
CA ILE A 35 -5.35 26.52 17.60
C ILE A 35 -6.50 26.97 18.50
N LEU A 36 -6.47 26.61 19.79
CA LEU A 36 -7.51 27.00 20.75
C LEU A 36 -7.54 28.53 20.95
N GLU A 37 -6.37 29.19 20.91
CA GLU A 37 -6.28 30.65 20.96
C GLU A 37 -6.89 31.31 19.71
N LYS A 38 -6.59 30.78 18.52
CA LYS A 38 -7.11 31.33 17.25
C LYS A 38 -8.56 30.96 16.95
N TYR A 39 -9.02 29.80 17.43
CA TYR A 39 -10.34 29.24 17.14
C TYR A 39 -10.98 28.67 18.42
N PRO A 40 -11.36 29.51 19.39
CA PRO A 40 -11.89 29.07 20.68
C PRO A 40 -13.24 28.34 20.59
N THR A 41 -14.00 28.57 19.51
CA THR A 41 -15.32 27.96 19.29
C THR A 41 -15.24 26.63 18.53
N ALA A 42 -14.06 26.22 18.05
CA ALA A 42 -13.91 25.00 17.28
C ALA A 42 -13.93 23.76 18.17
N LYS A 43 -14.83 22.81 17.88
CA LYS A 43 -14.82 21.48 18.52
C LYS A 43 -13.72 20.63 17.91
N ILE A 44 -12.53 20.67 18.52
CA ILE A 44 -11.37 19.90 18.09
C ILE A 44 -11.49 18.46 18.59
N ASN A 45 -11.62 17.50 17.68
CA ASN A 45 -11.46 16.09 18.01
C ASN A 45 -9.97 15.74 18.11
N LYS A 46 -9.53 15.21 19.25
CA LYS A 46 -8.14 14.84 19.53
C LYS A 46 -7.55 13.85 18.51
N ASN A 47 -8.34 12.89 18.02
CA ASN A 47 -7.88 11.94 17.01
C ASN A 47 -7.66 12.63 15.67
N SER A 48 -8.60 13.47 15.25
CA SER A 48 -8.50 14.24 14.00
C SER A 48 -7.32 15.22 14.04
N PHE A 49 -7.12 15.90 15.18
CA PHE A 49 -5.96 16.76 15.41
C PHE A 49 -4.65 15.98 15.26
N SER A 50 -4.53 14.83 15.92
CA SER A 50 -3.31 14.02 15.89
C SER A 50 -2.98 13.60 14.45
N VAL A 51 -3.95 13.06 13.72
CA VAL A 51 -3.76 12.68 12.31
C VAL A 51 -3.36 13.89 11.45
N ALA A 52 -4.04 15.03 11.60
CA ALA A 52 -3.73 16.24 10.85
C ALA A 52 -2.34 16.82 11.19
N PHE A 53 -1.92 16.76 12.45
CA PHE A 53 -0.59 17.17 12.92
C PHE A 53 0.52 16.30 12.33
N TYR A 54 0.43 14.98 12.47
CA TYR A 54 1.43 14.06 11.92
C TYR A 54 1.48 14.11 10.39
N THR A 55 0.33 14.18 9.72
CA THR A 55 0.30 14.30 8.25
C THR A 55 0.82 15.65 7.77
N GLY A 56 0.55 16.74 8.51
CA GLY A 56 1.12 18.07 8.26
C GLY A 56 2.64 18.06 8.36
N ARG A 57 3.20 17.58 9.47
CA ARG A 57 4.67 17.44 9.65
C ARG A 57 5.30 16.56 8.58
N LYS A 58 4.66 15.46 8.21
CA LYS A 58 5.12 14.57 7.14
C LYS A 58 5.18 15.28 5.79
N LYS A 59 4.15 16.05 5.42
CA LYS A 59 4.10 16.81 4.16
C LYS A 59 5.14 17.93 4.11
N LEU A 60 5.45 18.53 5.25
CA LEU A 60 6.48 19.55 5.37
C LEU A 60 7.90 18.96 5.51
N GLY A 61 8.06 17.64 5.43
CA GLY A 61 9.37 16.99 5.51
C GLY A 61 9.99 16.98 6.92
N MET A 62 9.28 17.44 7.94
CA MET A 62 9.72 17.55 9.34
C MET A 62 9.69 16.21 10.10
N ASN A 63 9.77 15.10 9.35
CA ASN A 63 9.81 13.77 9.95
C ASN A 63 11.15 13.60 10.67
N PRO A 64 11.17 13.21 11.96
CA PRO A 64 12.38 12.64 12.53
C PRO A 64 12.79 11.46 11.65
N ALA A 65 14.08 11.36 11.35
CA ALA A 65 14.67 10.51 10.31
C ALA A 65 14.43 8.98 10.45
N SER A 66 13.52 8.51 11.31
CA SER A 66 13.44 7.11 11.75
C SER A 66 12.57 6.19 10.89
N ASN A 67 11.74 6.68 9.96
CA ASN A 67 10.83 5.83 9.18
C ASN A 67 10.99 5.89 7.65
N ARG A 68 12.00 6.58 7.11
CA ARG A 68 12.27 6.59 5.65
C ARG A 68 12.75 5.22 5.11
N GLY A 69 12.92 4.21 5.96
CA GLY A 69 13.34 2.87 5.56
C GLY A 69 12.60 1.71 6.24
N ARG A 70 11.55 1.95 7.04
CA ARG A 70 10.77 0.83 7.61
C ARG A 70 9.93 0.24 6.50
N LYS A 71 10.52 -0.70 5.76
CA LYS A 71 9.78 -1.70 4.98
C LYS A 71 8.81 -2.35 5.96
N VAL A 72 7.58 -1.86 5.99
CA VAL A 72 6.48 -2.57 6.63
C VAL A 72 6.35 -3.81 5.78
N GLY A 73 6.99 -4.89 6.23
CA GLY A 73 6.85 -6.18 5.61
C GLY A 73 5.37 -6.47 5.61
N VAL A 74 4.75 -6.34 4.44
CA VAL A 74 3.41 -6.87 4.21
C VAL A 74 3.61 -8.35 4.45
N ARG A 75 3.21 -8.83 5.63
CA ARG A 75 3.09 -10.26 5.87
C ARG A 75 2.07 -10.70 4.84
N LYS A 76 2.57 -11.26 3.73
CA LYS A 76 1.78 -12.05 2.81
C LYS A 76 1.03 -13.00 3.74
N SER A 77 -0.29 -12.84 3.84
CA SER A 77 -1.09 -13.79 4.59
C SER A 77 -0.66 -15.15 4.09
N LEU A 78 -0.27 -16.03 5.02
CA LEU A 78 -0.16 -17.44 4.70
C LEU A 78 -1.54 -17.77 4.16
N SER A 79 -1.62 -17.91 2.84
CA SER A 79 -2.76 -18.52 2.18
C SER A 79 -2.98 -19.79 2.96
N SER A 80 -4.03 -19.83 3.79
CA SER A 80 -4.49 -21.06 4.37
C SER A 80 -4.75 -21.92 3.15
N VAL A 81 -3.83 -22.84 2.88
CA VAL A 81 -4.04 -23.89 1.92
C VAL A 81 -5.21 -24.62 2.52
N VAL A 82 -6.39 -24.28 2.01
CA VAL A 82 -7.59 -25.09 2.14
C VAL A 82 -7.18 -26.36 1.42
N THR A 83 -6.57 -27.28 2.15
CA THR A 83 -6.51 -28.68 1.75
C THR A 83 -7.94 -29.15 1.85
N SER A 84 -8.72 -28.84 0.81
CA SER A 84 -9.93 -29.58 0.51
C SER A 84 -9.47 -31.04 0.40
N ALA A 85 -9.88 -31.84 1.38
CA ALA A 85 -9.73 -33.28 1.33
C ALA A 85 -10.34 -33.77 0.01
N GLY A 86 -9.49 -34.11 -0.97
CA GLY A 86 -9.91 -34.53 -2.31
C GLY A 86 -9.69 -33.53 -3.45
N GLY A 87 -9.06 -32.37 -3.22
CA GLY A 87 -8.76 -31.41 -4.29
C GLY A 87 -7.42 -31.70 -4.97
N HIS A 88 -7.43 -31.97 -6.28
CA HIS A 88 -6.23 -32.05 -7.10
C HIS A 88 -5.36 -30.79 -6.88
N ARG A 89 -4.17 -30.98 -6.32
CA ARG A 89 -3.16 -29.91 -6.26
C ARG A 89 -2.74 -29.63 -7.69
N VAL A 90 -3.30 -28.57 -8.27
CA VAL A 90 -2.87 -28.07 -9.57
C VAL A 90 -1.49 -27.46 -9.37
N ASP A 91 -0.46 -28.14 -9.86
CA ASP A 91 0.88 -27.60 -9.90
C ASP A 91 0.97 -26.54 -11.00
N LEU A 92 0.89 -25.27 -10.58
CA LEU A 92 0.96 -24.12 -11.48
C LEU A 92 2.32 -24.05 -12.20
N ALA A 93 3.41 -24.55 -11.59
CA ALA A 93 4.71 -24.58 -12.24
C ALA A 93 4.71 -25.57 -13.40
N MET A 94 4.08 -26.74 -13.22
CA MET A 94 3.90 -27.73 -14.27
C MET A 94 3.06 -27.17 -15.43
N LEU A 95 1.96 -26.46 -15.13
CA LEU A 95 1.13 -25.83 -16.17
C LEU A 95 1.86 -24.75 -16.97
N HIS A 96 2.71 -23.96 -16.32
CA HIS A 96 3.52 -22.96 -17.01
C HIS A 96 4.58 -23.61 -17.91
N ALA A 97 5.19 -24.70 -17.44
CA ALA A 97 6.17 -25.45 -18.23
C ALA A 97 5.53 -26.12 -19.46
N THR A 98 4.34 -26.72 -19.32
CA THR A 98 3.63 -27.33 -20.45
C THR A 98 3.15 -26.29 -21.46
N ALA A 99 2.65 -25.14 -21.00
CA ALA A 99 2.27 -24.05 -21.90
C ALA A 99 3.46 -23.52 -22.72
N LYS A 100 4.63 -23.37 -22.08
CA LYS A 100 5.86 -22.96 -22.76
C LYS A 100 6.30 -24.00 -23.80
N PHE A 101 6.31 -25.27 -23.44
CA PHE A 101 6.66 -26.36 -24.35
C PHE A 101 5.72 -26.42 -25.57
N LEU A 102 4.40 -26.31 -25.36
CA LEU A 102 3.43 -26.29 -26.46
C LEU A 102 3.63 -25.10 -27.40
N SER A 103 4.03 -23.94 -26.88
CA SER A 103 4.33 -22.77 -27.70
C SER A 103 5.60 -22.93 -28.55
N GLU A 104 6.59 -23.67 -28.04
CA GLU A 104 7.86 -23.92 -28.75
C GLU A 104 7.71 -25.00 -29.83
N VAL A 105 6.85 -25.99 -29.59
CA VAL A 105 6.64 -27.14 -30.50
C VAL A 105 5.54 -26.86 -31.54
N GLY A 106 4.78 -25.78 -31.39
CA GLY A 106 3.84 -25.29 -32.40
C GLY A 106 2.51 -26.04 -32.49
N GLY A 107 2.27 -27.01 -31.61
CA GLY A 107 1.02 -27.77 -31.56
C GLY A 107 1.07 -28.97 -30.62
N ALA A 108 -0.10 -29.48 -30.23
CA ALA A 108 -0.22 -30.63 -29.33
C ALA A 108 0.30 -31.94 -29.96
N ASP A 109 0.07 -32.13 -31.26
CA ASP A 109 0.48 -33.36 -31.96
C ASP A 109 2.00 -33.48 -32.07
N ALA A 110 2.68 -32.39 -32.43
CA ALA A 110 4.13 -32.33 -32.48
C ALA A 110 4.76 -32.48 -31.08
N ALA A 111 4.10 -31.99 -30.03
CA ALA A 111 4.54 -32.18 -28.65
C ALA A 111 4.50 -33.67 -28.23
N ILE A 112 3.49 -34.41 -28.66
CA ILE A 112 3.38 -35.86 -28.40
C ILE A 112 4.50 -36.63 -29.11
N GLU A 113 4.82 -36.29 -30.36
CA GLU A 113 5.92 -36.91 -31.10
C GLU A 113 7.28 -36.61 -30.46
N ALA A 114 7.52 -35.36 -30.05
CA ALA A 114 8.73 -34.98 -29.34
C ALA A 114 8.92 -35.76 -28.03
N ILE A 115 7.85 -35.94 -27.25
CA ILE A 115 7.89 -36.73 -26.01
C ILE A 115 8.23 -38.20 -26.29
N LYS A 116 7.64 -38.79 -27.35
CA LYS A 116 7.96 -40.17 -27.76
C LYS A 116 9.43 -40.33 -28.14
N HIS A 117 10.01 -39.36 -28.85
CA HIS A 117 11.42 -39.39 -29.22
C HIS A 117 12.35 -39.30 -27.99
N VAL A 118 12.04 -38.42 -27.03
CA VAL A 118 12.82 -38.30 -25.78
C VAL A 118 12.77 -39.59 -24.97
N GLN A 119 11.60 -40.21 -24.84
CA GLN A 119 11.45 -41.49 -24.12
C GLN A 119 12.23 -42.62 -24.79
N ALA A 120 12.23 -42.70 -26.12
CA ALA A 120 13.00 -43.71 -26.85
C ALA A 120 14.52 -43.56 -26.66
N ILE A 121 15.01 -42.35 -26.41
CA ILE A 121 16.43 -42.06 -26.14
C ILE A 121 16.80 -42.38 -24.68
N GLN A 122 15.89 -42.17 -23.72
CA GLN A 122 16.14 -42.40 -22.29
C GLN A 122 16.10 -43.87 -21.86
N VAL A 123 15.50 -44.78 -22.66
CA VAL A 123 15.40 -46.22 -22.34
C VAL A 123 16.59 -47.03 -22.91
N LYS A 124 17.76 -46.41 -23.04
CA LYS A 124 19.01 -47.10 -23.44
C LYS A 124 20.01 -47.18 -22.31
#